data_AF-A0A1I4W263-F1
#
_entry.id   AF-A0A1I4W263-F1
#
_cell.length_a   1.000
_cell.length_b   1.000
_cell.length_c   1.000
_cell.angle_alpha   90.00
_cell.angle_beta   90.00
_cell.angle_gamma   90.00
#
_symmetry.space_group_name_H-M   'P 1'
#
loop_
_entity.id
_entity.type
_entity.pdbx_description
1 polymer ?
#
loop_
_entity_poly.entity_id
_entity_poly.type
_entity_poly.pdbx_seq_one_letter_code
_entity_poly.pdbx_strand_id
1 'polypeptide(L)'
;MTYHFANMDELLREAFARFTHAVIAKFERRLAAAHGLEEAREAVVDIIHEDVFATRQDLVLTHELYALAAREPAYRELIGEWMRRSQEALERHFDHTTARELDALIEGLTIHRALGAGSPDRDLARDAVWRITSASTGS
;
A
#
# COMPACT_ATOMS: atom_id res chain seq x y z
N MET A 1 11.38 -4.08 29.80
CA MET A 1 11.51 -3.08 28.72
C MET A 1 12.96 -2.72 28.44
N THR A 2 13.86 -2.65 29.44
CA THR A 2 15.24 -2.17 29.31
C THR A 2 16.28 -3.13 28.71
N TYR A 3 15.91 -4.39 28.39
CA TYR A 3 16.88 -5.36 27.82
C TYR A 3 16.98 -5.28 26.28
N HIS A 4 15.90 -4.90 25.60
CA HIS A 4 15.85 -4.79 24.13
C HIS A 4 15.54 -3.38 23.62
N PHE A 5 15.01 -2.49 24.45
CA PHE A 5 14.65 -1.13 24.05
C PHE A 5 15.06 -0.13 25.13
N ALA A 6 15.70 0.95 24.73
CA ALA A 6 16.10 2.04 25.61
C ALA A 6 14.89 2.87 26.05
N ASN A 7 13.87 3.00 25.21
CA ASN A 7 12.63 3.76 25.51
C ASN A 7 11.43 3.29 24.67
N MET A 8 10.28 3.95 24.89
CA MET A 8 9.02 3.65 24.19
C MET A 8 9.09 4.00 22.70
N ASP A 9 9.79 5.07 22.33
CA ASP A 9 9.88 5.51 20.94
C ASP A 9 10.64 4.49 20.08
N GLU A 10 11.71 3.91 20.64
CA GLU A 10 12.46 2.84 19.99
C GLU A 10 11.58 1.59 19.80
N LEU A 11 10.81 1.22 20.81
CA LEU A 11 9.86 0.11 20.72
C LEU A 11 8.78 0.36 19.66
N LEU A 12 8.18 1.55 19.64
CA LEU A 12 7.13 1.92 18.70
C LEU A 12 7.66 1.97 17.27
N ARG A 13 8.85 2.55 17.06
CA ARG A 13 9.50 2.59 15.74
C ARG A 13 9.75 1.20 15.20
N GLU A 14 10.29 0.30 16.02
CA GLU A 14 10.54 -1.09 15.60
C GLU A 14 9.23 -1.88 15.40
N ALA A 15 8.19 -1.62 16.19
CA ALA A 15 6.88 -2.23 16.01
C ALA A 15 6.23 -1.80 14.68
N PHE A 16 6.23 -0.49 14.39
CA PHE A 16 5.71 0.03 13.13
C PHE A 16 6.56 -0.39 11.93
N ALA A 17 7.89 -0.43 12.04
CA ALA A 17 8.75 -0.94 10.98
C ALA A 17 8.44 -2.41 10.65
N ARG A 18 8.24 -3.25 11.66
CA ARG A 18 7.83 -4.66 11.45
C ARG A 18 6.46 -4.76 10.81
N PHE A 19 5.51 -3.90 11.22
CA PHE A 19 4.18 -3.84 10.64
C PHE A 19 4.22 -3.45 9.16
N THR A 20 4.88 -2.33 8.81
CA THR A 20 4.99 -1.88 7.41
C THR A 20 5.71 -2.90 6.55
N HIS A 21 6.79 -3.53 7.05
CA HIS A 21 7.48 -4.62 6.36
C HIS A 21 6.58 -5.83 6.07
N ALA A 22 5.70 -6.20 7.00
CA ALA A 22 4.78 -7.31 6.80
C ALA A 22 3.72 -6.99 5.73
N VAL A 23 3.21 -5.75 5.72
CA VAL A 23 2.21 -5.28 4.75
C VAL A 23 2.83 -5.19 3.36
N ILE A 24 3.95 -4.48 3.19
CA ILE A 24 4.60 -4.32 1.89
C ILE A 24 5.08 -5.66 1.31
N ALA A 25 5.49 -6.61 2.14
CA ALA A 25 5.89 -7.92 1.65
C ALA A 25 4.73 -8.72 1.02
N LYS A 26 3.47 -8.50 1.45
CA LYS A 26 2.29 -9.11 0.79
C LYS A 26 2.11 -8.52 -0.60
N PHE A 27 2.12 -7.19 -0.68
CA PHE A 27 2.04 -6.42 -1.92
C PHE A 27 3.11 -6.84 -2.94
N GLU A 28 4.38 -6.87 -2.50
CA GLU A 28 5.51 -7.28 -3.35
C GLU A 28 5.37 -8.72 -3.84
N ARG A 29 4.96 -9.65 -2.97
CA ARG A 29 4.77 -11.07 -3.37
C ARG A 29 3.68 -11.21 -4.42
N ARG A 30 2.58 -10.48 -4.28
CA ARG A 30 1.46 -10.58 -5.21
C ARG A 30 1.84 -10.03 -6.59
N LEU A 31 2.46 -8.85 -6.65
CA LEU A 31 2.95 -8.30 -7.92
C LEU A 31 4.08 -9.16 -8.52
N ALA A 32 4.95 -9.75 -7.71
CA ALA A 32 6.01 -10.63 -8.22
C ALA A 32 5.48 -11.94 -8.83
N ALA A 33 4.27 -12.37 -8.46
CA ALA A 33 3.64 -13.56 -9.01
C ALA A 33 2.91 -13.32 -10.34
N ALA A 34 2.71 -12.05 -10.74
CA ALA A 34 2.04 -11.70 -11.99
C ALA A 34 2.97 -11.85 -13.20
N HIS A 35 2.48 -12.46 -14.27
CA HIS A 35 3.17 -12.62 -15.54
C HIS A 35 2.52 -11.78 -16.63
N GLY A 36 3.04 -10.56 -16.79
CA GLY A 36 2.58 -9.62 -17.81
C GLY A 36 1.46 -8.70 -17.34
N LEU A 37 1.02 -7.82 -18.24
CA LEU A 37 0.21 -6.65 -17.89
C LEU A 37 -1.18 -7.00 -17.35
N GLU A 38 -1.87 -7.97 -17.94
CA GLU A 38 -3.21 -8.38 -17.48
C GLU A 38 -3.18 -8.97 -16.07
N GLU A 39 -2.24 -9.88 -15.79
CA GLU A 39 -2.09 -10.45 -14.45
C GLU A 39 -1.66 -9.39 -13.43
N ALA A 40 -0.84 -8.41 -13.85
CA ALA A 40 -0.46 -7.30 -12.97
C ALA A 40 -1.65 -6.39 -12.63
N ARG A 41 -2.56 -6.14 -13.58
CA ARG A 41 -3.80 -5.39 -13.34
C ARG A 41 -4.70 -6.13 -12.35
N GLU A 42 -4.89 -7.43 -12.51
CA GLU A 42 -5.64 -8.24 -11.55
C GLU A 42 -4.99 -8.22 -10.16
N ALA A 43 -3.67 -8.38 -10.11
CA ALA A 43 -2.93 -8.32 -8.85
C ALA A 43 -3.17 -7.00 -8.12
N VAL A 44 -3.22 -5.86 -8.82
CA VAL A 44 -3.57 -4.56 -8.23
C VAL A 44 -5.01 -4.54 -7.68
N VAL A 45 -5.98 -5.08 -8.41
CA VAL A 45 -7.37 -5.19 -7.94
C VAL A 45 -7.45 -6.06 -6.67
N ASP A 46 -6.72 -7.18 -6.63
CA ASP A 46 -6.66 -8.03 -5.45
C ASP A 46 -6.01 -7.31 -4.27
N ILE A 47 -4.94 -6.55 -4.50
CA ILE A 47 -4.26 -5.76 -3.46
C ILE A 47 -5.24 -4.83 -2.74
N ILE A 48 -6.09 -4.12 -3.49
CA ILE A 48 -7.10 -3.19 -2.97
C ILE A 48 -8.13 -3.91 -2.07
N HIS A 49 -8.40 -5.19 -2.32
CA HIS A 49 -9.44 -5.92 -1.62
C HIS A 49 -8.97 -6.82 -0.48
N GLU A 50 -7.73 -7.31 -0.58
CA GLU A 50 -7.26 -8.42 0.24
C GLU A 50 -5.95 -8.15 1.00
N ASP A 51 -5.11 -7.21 0.55
CA ASP A 51 -3.77 -7.03 1.13
C ASP A 51 -3.62 -5.75 1.92
N VAL A 52 -4.04 -4.61 1.36
CA VAL A 52 -4.03 -3.33 2.08
C VAL A 52 -5.26 -3.28 2.98
N PHE A 53 -5.06 -3.00 4.26
CA PHE A 53 -6.11 -3.06 5.29
C PHE A 53 -6.90 -4.37 5.32
N ALA A 54 -6.23 -5.49 5.03
CA ALA A 54 -6.80 -6.84 5.01
C ALA A 54 -7.61 -7.17 6.28
N THR A 55 -7.22 -6.59 7.42
CA THR A 55 -7.93 -6.71 8.69
C THR A 55 -8.24 -5.33 9.29
N ARG A 56 -9.25 -5.29 10.18
CA ARG A 56 -9.52 -4.10 11.00
C ARG A 56 -8.28 -3.65 11.79
N GLN A 57 -7.43 -4.60 12.20
CA GLN A 57 -6.18 -4.30 12.90
C GLN A 57 -5.19 -3.58 11.97
N ASP A 58 -4.99 -4.06 10.75
CA ASP A 58 -4.10 -3.43 9.77
C ASP A 58 -4.60 -2.01 9.43
N LEU A 59 -5.91 -1.83 9.29
CA LEU A 59 -6.51 -0.51 9.08
C LEU A 59 -6.16 0.48 10.20
N VAL A 60 -6.39 0.07 11.45
CA VAL A 60 -6.13 0.91 12.63
C VAL A 60 -4.64 1.25 12.71
N LEU A 61 -3.77 0.24 12.57
CA LEU A 61 -2.32 0.44 12.68
C LEU A 61 -1.77 1.40 11.62
N THR A 62 -2.25 1.33 10.38
CA THR A 62 -1.83 2.28 9.36
C THR A 62 -2.33 3.69 9.64
N HIS A 63 -3.58 3.85 10.11
CA HIS A 63 -4.10 5.17 10.48
C HIS A 63 -3.33 5.78 11.66
N GLU A 64 -3.00 4.97 12.68
CA GLU A 64 -2.17 5.40 13.81
C GLU A 64 -0.76 5.80 13.34
N LEU A 65 -0.14 5.03 12.43
CA LEU A 65 1.14 5.38 11.84
C LEU A 65 1.09 6.71 11.07
N TYR A 66 0.04 6.93 10.27
CA TYR A 66 -0.14 8.19 9.54
C TYR A 66 -0.36 9.37 10.47
N ALA A 67 -1.22 9.21 11.49
CA ALA A 67 -1.45 10.24 12.50
C ALA A 67 -0.17 10.57 13.28
N LEU A 68 0.63 9.56 13.60
CA LEU A 68 1.91 9.71 14.27
C LEU A 68 2.93 10.42 13.37
N ALA A 69 3.11 9.99 12.12
CA ALA A 69 4.04 10.60 11.18
C ALA A 69 3.67 12.04 10.76
N ALA A 70 2.38 12.38 10.82
CA ALA A 70 1.93 13.76 10.64
C ALA A 70 2.50 14.67 11.75
N ARG A 71 2.61 14.16 12.98
CA ARG A 71 3.07 14.89 14.18
C ARG A 71 4.58 14.79 14.40
N GLU A 72 5.15 13.60 14.18
CA GLU A 72 6.51 13.22 14.51
C GLU A 72 7.31 12.92 13.21
N PRO A 73 8.19 13.83 12.77
CA PRO A 73 8.93 13.67 11.51
C PRO A 73 9.73 12.37 11.40
N ALA A 74 10.22 11.83 12.52
CA ALA A 74 10.98 10.59 12.56
C ALA A 74 10.21 9.37 12.01
N TYR A 75 8.88 9.37 12.09
CA TYR A 75 8.05 8.27 11.55
C TYR A 75 7.75 8.42 10.06
N ARG A 76 8.05 9.58 9.44
CA ARG A 76 7.89 9.78 7.99
C ARG A 76 8.86 8.93 7.19
N GLU A 77 10.00 8.57 7.76
CA GLU A 77 10.96 7.66 7.13
C GLU A 77 10.33 6.28 6.88
N LEU A 78 9.52 5.78 7.82
CA LEU A 78 8.82 4.50 7.67
C LEU A 78 7.76 4.55 6.57
N ILE A 79 7.02 5.66 6.47
CA ILE A 79 6.03 5.86 5.40
C ILE A 79 6.73 6.02 4.05
N GLY A 80 7.79 6.82 4.00
CA GLY A 80 8.55 7.05 2.77
C GLY A 80 9.16 5.76 2.23
N GLU A 81 9.72 4.92 3.09
CA GLU A 81 10.25 3.61 2.71
C GLU A 81 9.15 2.67 2.22
N TRP A 82 8.00 2.66 2.88
CA TRP A 82 6.84 1.87 2.41
C TRP A 82 6.39 2.33 1.02
N MET A 83 6.11 3.63 0.82
CA MET A 83 5.69 4.18 -0.48
C MET A 83 6.70 3.90 -1.59
N ARG A 84 8.00 4.07 -1.31
CA ARG A 84 9.07 3.76 -2.26
C ARG A 84 9.02 2.30 -2.71
N ARG A 85 8.87 1.38 -1.76
CA ARG A 85 8.80 -0.06 -2.07
C ARG A 85 7.53 -0.46 -2.81
N SER A 86 6.38 0.15 -2.48
CA SER A 86 5.13 -0.07 -3.22
C SER A 86 5.30 0.35 -4.68
N GLN A 87 5.89 1.53 -4.89
CA GLN A 87 6.17 2.05 -6.22
C GLN A 87 7.16 1.16 -6.99
N GLU A 88 8.26 0.73 -6.38
CA GLU A 88 9.23 -0.17 -7.01
C GLU A 88 8.63 -1.53 -7.40
N ALA A 89 7.65 -2.03 -6.65
CA ALA A 89 6.96 -3.25 -7.00
C ALA A 89 6.02 -3.06 -8.20
N LEU A 90 5.32 -1.91 -8.27
CA LEU A 90 4.47 -1.56 -9.40
C LEU A 90 5.28 -1.30 -10.68
N GLU A 91 6.43 -0.63 -10.57
CA GLU A 91 7.31 -0.30 -11.70
C GLU A 91 7.90 -1.52 -12.41
N ARG A 92 7.75 -2.73 -11.84
CA ARG A 92 8.10 -3.98 -12.52
C ARG A 92 7.17 -4.29 -13.70
N HIS A 93 5.96 -3.73 -13.69
CA HIS A 93 4.90 -4.02 -14.67
C HIS A 93 4.36 -2.78 -15.37
N PHE A 94 4.51 -1.60 -14.76
CA PHE A 94 3.97 -0.34 -15.24
C PHE A 94 5.09 0.71 -15.38
N ASP A 95 4.93 1.69 -16.27
CA ASP A 95 5.85 2.83 -16.31
C ASP A 95 5.75 3.68 -15.02
N HIS A 96 6.76 4.49 -14.76
CA HIS A 96 6.87 5.30 -13.54
C HIS A 96 5.64 6.17 -13.26
N THR A 97 5.04 6.78 -14.29
CA THR A 97 3.88 7.66 -14.11
C THR A 97 2.66 6.81 -13.74
N THR A 98 2.39 5.76 -14.50
CA THR A 98 1.29 4.82 -14.23
C THR A 98 1.43 4.18 -12.84
N ALA A 99 2.65 3.78 -12.43
CA ALA A 99 2.90 3.21 -11.12
C ALA A 99 2.55 4.18 -9.98
N ARG A 100 2.90 5.46 -10.11
CA ARG A 100 2.54 6.49 -9.11
C ARG A 100 1.03 6.74 -9.05
N GLU A 101 0.35 6.74 -10.19
CA GLU A 101 -1.11 6.88 -10.25
C GLU A 101 -1.82 5.68 -9.62
N LEU A 102 -1.32 4.47 -9.89
CA LEU A 102 -1.83 3.24 -9.27
C LEU A 102 -1.61 3.22 -7.75
N ASP A 103 -0.43 3.61 -7.27
CA ASP A 103 -0.15 3.66 -5.82
C ASP A 103 -1.15 4.57 -5.09
N ALA A 104 -1.42 5.77 -5.64
CA ALA A 104 -2.42 6.69 -5.10
C ALA A 104 -3.85 6.15 -5.19
N LEU A 105 -4.21 5.47 -6.29
CA LEU A 105 -5.51 4.83 -6.46
C LEU A 105 -5.72 3.71 -5.43
N ILE A 106 -4.71 2.87 -5.24
CA ILE A 106 -4.74 1.75 -4.28
C ILE A 106 -5.03 2.30 -2.88
N GLU A 107 -4.28 3.32 -2.45
CA GLU A 107 -4.48 3.94 -1.14
C GLU A 107 -5.91 4.48 -0.98
N GLY A 108 -6.37 5.29 -1.95
CA GLY A 108 -7.69 5.91 -1.91
C GLY A 108 -8.85 4.90 -1.89
N LEU A 109 -8.81 3.90 -2.77
CA LEU A 109 -9.85 2.88 -2.82
C LEU A 109 -9.86 1.98 -1.59
N THR A 110 -8.69 1.68 -1.02
CA THR A 110 -8.60 0.86 0.18
C THR A 110 -9.15 1.61 1.41
N ILE A 111 -8.84 2.91 1.57
CA ILE A 111 -9.41 3.74 2.64
C ILE A 111 -10.94 3.84 2.49
N HIS A 112 -11.44 4.15 1.30
CA HIS A 112 -12.89 4.26 1.05
C HIS A 112 -13.61 2.94 1.29
N ARG A 113 -12.99 1.80 0.96
CA ARG A 113 -13.53 0.47 1.29
C ARG A 113 -13.59 0.22 2.78
N ALA A 114 -12.54 0.55 3.49
CA ALA A 114 -12.41 0.22 4.90
C ALA A 114 -13.28 1.12 5.81
N LEU A 115 -13.49 2.39 5.42
CA LEU A 115 -14.22 3.38 6.22
C LEU A 115 -15.59 3.76 5.66
N GLY A 116 -15.86 3.47 4.38
CA GLY A 116 -17.11 3.82 3.72
C GLY A 116 -18.28 2.94 4.10
N ALA A 117 -19.49 3.51 4.08
CA ALA A 117 -20.75 2.79 4.37
C ALA A 117 -21.18 1.82 3.25
N GLY A 118 -20.53 1.87 2.09
CA GLY A 118 -20.65 0.89 1.02
C GLY A 118 -19.26 0.60 0.48
N SER A 119 -18.77 -0.63 0.65
CA SER A 119 -17.51 -1.03 0.04
C SER A 119 -17.59 -0.77 -1.46
N PRO A 120 -16.58 -0.11 -2.07
CA PRO A 120 -16.42 -0.09 -3.51
C PRO A 120 -16.61 -1.50 -4.06
N ASP A 121 -17.44 -1.60 -5.09
CA ASP A 121 -17.58 -2.83 -5.85
C ASP A 121 -16.23 -3.18 -6.47
N ARG A 122 -15.91 -4.47 -6.53
CA ARG A 122 -14.68 -4.95 -7.17
C ARG A 122 -14.61 -4.52 -8.63
N ASP A 123 -15.76 -4.38 -9.27
CA ASP A 123 -15.87 -3.84 -10.62
C ASP A 123 -15.41 -2.38 -10.73
N LEU A 124 -15.64 -1.55 -9.69
CA LEU A 124 -15.13 -0.17 -9.68
C LEU A 124 -13.60 -0.13 -9.64
N ALA A 125 -12.99 -0.95 -8.78
CA ALA A 125 -11.53 -1.03 -8.66
C ALA A 125 -10.92 -1.53 -9.98
N ARG A 126 -11.51 -2.58 -10.56
CA ARG A 126 -11.12 -3.12 -11.87
C ARG A 126 -11.20 -2.06 -12.96
N ASP A 127 -12.33 -1.40 -13.11
CA ASP A 127 -12.52 -0.34 -14.10
C ASP A 127 -11.48 0.78 -13.97
N ALA A 128 -11.20 1.22 -12.75
CA ALA A 128 -10.23 2.28 -12.49
C ALA A 128 -8.81 1.85 -12.88
N VAL A 129 -8.40 0.63 -12.49
CA VAL A 129 -7.08 0.08 -12.85
C VAL A 129 -6.92 -0.03 -14.37
N TRP A 130 -7.92 -0.55 -15.09
CA TRP A 130 -7.85 -0.66 -16.55
C TRP A 130 -7.82 0.71 -17.24
N ARG A 131 -8.54 1.71 -16.74
CA ARG A 131 -8.50 3.07 -17.30
C ARG A 131 -7.12 3.71 -17.17
N ILE A 132 -6.53 3.68 -15.98
CA ILE A 132 -5.19 4.26 -15.71
C ILE A 132 -4.13 3.56 -16.57
N THR A 133 -4.16 2.23 -16.59
CA THR A 133 -3.13 1.43 -17.27
C THR A 133 -3.30 1.29 -18.78
N SER A 134 -4.39 1.82 -19.36
CA SER A 134 -4.59 1.85 -20.82
C SER A 134 -4.24 3.21 -21.43
N ALA A 135 -4.04 4.25 -20.61
CA ALA A 135 -3.75 5.60 -21.08
C ALA A 135 -2.29 5.79 -21.54
N SER A 136 -1.39 4.85 -21.22
CA SER A 136 0.06 4.98 -21.43
C SER A 136 0.60 4.47 -22.78
N THR A 137 -0.25 4.05 -23.73
CA THR A 137 0.17 3.69 -25.11
C THR A 137 0.54 4.89 -26.02
N GLY A 138 0.99 6.01 -25.44
CA GLY A 138 1.37 7.20 -26.19
C GLY A 138 2.76 7.69 -25.83
N SER A 139 3.78 7.23 -26.54
CA SER A 139 5.05 7.95 -26.78
C SER A 139 5.67 7.48 -28.08
#